data_AF-A0A924BBC2-F1
#
_entry.id   AF-A0A924BBC2-F1
#
_cell.length_a   1.000
_cell.length_b   1.000
_cell.length_c   1.000
_cell.angle_alpha   90.00
_cell.angle_beta   90.00
_cell.angle_gamma   90.00
#
_symmetry.space_group_name_H-M   'P 1'
#
loop_
_entity.id
_entity.type
_entity.pdbx_description
1 polymer ?
#
loop_
_entity_poly.entity_id
_entity_poly.type
_entity_poly.pdbx_seq_one_letter_code
_entity_poly.pdbx_strand_id
1 'polypeptide(L)'
;EALFDSRVIVEYLDTLSPVGKLIPVMGRERAEVKTWEALADGVLDALLLARLENNWAGRPKAQRCQPWIDRQLSKVHGSLKAMSQGLGEKPFCAGIYLSLADIAVGCALGYLDFRFPEIDWRPGYSNLAKLQEKLMQRQSFIDSKPA
;
A
#
# COMPACT_ATOMS: atom_id res chain seq x y z
N GLU A 1 -10.97 25.13 -5.03
CA GLU A 1 -11.80 23.92 -4.79
C GLU A 1 -11.01 22.93 -3.96
N ALA A 2 -11.68 22.04 -3.23
CA ALA A 2 -11.03 20.96 -2.48
C ALA A 2 -10.80 19.75 -3.41
N LEU A 3 -9.62 19.13 -3.33
CA LEU A 3 -9.28 17.90 -4.05
C LEU A 3 -9.31 16.70 -3.09
N PHE A 4 -9.92 15.61 -3.53
CA PHE A 4 -10.03 14.34 -2.84
C PHE A 4 -10.32 13.26 -3.89
N ASP A 5 -10.00 11.99 -3.67
CA ASP A 5 -9.30 11.36 -2.55
C ASP A 5 -7.76 11.37 -2.73
N SER A 6 -7.03 10.45 -2.09
CA SER A 6 -5.58 10.31 -2.23
C SER A 6 -5.13 10.13 -3.68
N ARG A 7 -5.89 9.40 -4.51
CA ARG A 7 -5.55 9.11 -5.91
C ARG A 7 -5.66 10.35 -6.77
N VAL A 8 -6.69 11.16 -6.52
CA VAL A 8 -6.87 12.44 -7.22
C VAL A 8 -5.81 13.45 -6.81
N ILE A 9 -5.52 13.55 -5.51
CA ILE A 9 -4.51 14.45 -4.98
C ILE A 9 -3.13 14.10 -5.57
N VAL A 10 -2.73 12.83 -5.55
CA VAL A 10 -1.39 12.45 -6.02
C VAL A 10 -1.24 12.61 -7.53
N GLU A 11 -2.28 12.35 -8.32
CA GLU A 11 -2.26 12.63 -9.76
C GLU A 11 -2.10 14.13 -10.03
N TYR A 12 -2.81 14.98 -9.29
CA TYR A 12 -2.65 16.43 -9.41
C TYR A 12 -1.25 16.87 -9.02
N LEU A 13 -0.72 16.42 -7.88
CA LEU A 13 0.61 16.79 -7.39
C LEU A 13 1.74 16.39 -8.36
N ASP A 14 1.64 15.24 -9.03
CA ASP A 14 2.63 14.80 -10.03
C ASP A 14 2.67 15.72 -11.27
N THR A 15 1.65 16.56 -11.49
CA THR A 15 1.65 17.57 -12.57
C THR A 15 2.30 18.90 -12.18
N LEU A 16 2.48 19.16 -10.88
CA LEU A 16 2.94 20.47 -10.39
C LEU A 16 4.46 20.65 -10.44
N SER A 17 5.20 19.54 -10.56
CA SER A 17 6.66 19.57 -10.58
C SER A 17 7.19 18.74 -11.75
N PRO A 18 8.18 19.25 -12.51
CA PRO A 18 8.89 18.42 -13.49
C PRO A 18 9.86 17.44 -12.82
N VAL A 19 10.11 17.58 -11.52
CA VAL A 19 11.08 16.76 -10.76
C VAL A 19 10.40 15.49 -10.26
N GLY A 20 10.95 14.34 -10.65
CA GLY A 20 10.57 13.04 -10.09
C GLY A 20 9.19 12.59 -10.54
N LYS A 21 8.97 12.43 -11.86
CA LYS A 21 7.72 11.88 -12.42
C LYS A 21 7.41 10.51 -11.81
N LEU A 22 6.37 10.46 -10.99
CA LEU A 22 5.91 9.25 -10.32
C LEU A 22 4.91 8.45 -11.16
N ILE A 23 4.21 9.11 -12.09
CA ILE A 23 3.16 8.50 -12.90
C ILE A 23 3.49 8.71 -14.39
N PRO A 24 3.65 7.62 -15.17
CA PRO A 24 3.79 7.73 -16.62
C PRO A 24 2.57 8.44 -17.25
N VAL A 25 2.82 9.22 -18.30
CA VAL A 25 1.79 10.10 -18.89
C VAL A 25 0.70 9.29 -19.59
N MET A 26 1.06 8.26 -20.34
CA MET A 26 0.13 7.43 -21.11
C MET A 26 0.65 5.99 -21.28
N GLY A 27 -0.21 5.13 -21.82
CA GLY A 27 0.18 3.79 -22.25
C GLY A 27 0.25 2.75 -21.14
N ARG A 28 0.88 1.62 -21.46
CA ARG A 28 0.90 0.42 -20.62
C ARG A 28 1.56 0.66 -19.26
N GLU A 29 2.62 1.48 -19.22
CA GLU A 29 3.34 1.80 -17.99
C GLU A 29 2.47 2.58 -17.00
N ARG A 30 1.63 3.51 -17.48
CA ARG A 30 0.66 4.21 -16.64
C ARG A 30 -0.35 3.23 -16.05
N ALA A 31 -0.90 2.35 -16.89
CA ALA A 31 -1.84 1.34 -16.44
C ALA A 31 -1.21 0.41 -15.40
N GLU A 32 0.06 0.00 -15.57
CA GLU A 32 0.79 -0.80 -14.58
C GLU A 32 0.89 -0.05 -13.23
N VAL A 33 1.37 1.20 -13.23
CA VAL A 33 1.50 2.00 -11.99
C VAL A 33 0.16 2.18 -11.28
N LYS A 34 -0.91 2.53 -12.02
CA LYS A 34 -2.26 2.68 -11.44
C LYS A 34 -2.86 1.37 -10.93
N THR A 35 -2.49 0.24 -11.53
CA THR A 35 -2.92 -1.08 -11.07
C THR A 35 -2.25 -1.43 -9.73
N TRP A 36 -0.96 -1.13 -9.60
CA TRP A 36 -0.23 -1.30 -8.33
C TRP A 36 -0.78 -0.41 -7.22
N GLU A 37 -1.04 0.86 -7.51
CA GLU A 37 -1.68 1.78 -6.57
C GLU A 37 -3.04 1.23 -6.11
N ALA A 38 -3.89 0.77 -7.04
CA ALA A 38 -5.18 0.18 -6.69
C ALA A 38 -5.04 -1.10 -5.85
N LEU A 39 -4.02 -1.92 -6.11
CA LEU A 39 -3.74 -3.13 -5.32
C LEU A 39 -3.30 -2.77 -3.89
N ALA A 40 -2.45 -1.76 -3.73
CA ALA A 40 -1.99 -1.29 -2.43
C ALA A 40 -3.10 -0.62 -1.61
N ASP A 41 -3.93 0.20 -2.25
CA ASP A 41 -5.11 0.77 -1.60
C ASP A 41 -6.10 -0.31 -1.19
N GLY A 42 -6.29 -1.35 -2.02
CA GLY A 42 -7.14 -2.49 -1.64
C GLY A 42 -6.62 -3.25 -0.42
N VAL A 43 -5.31 -3.26 -0.18
CA VAL A 43 -4.72 -3.76 1.08
C VAL A 43 -5.09 -2.83 2.24
N LEU A 44 -4.92 -1.52 2.08
CA LEU A 44 -5.27 -0.53 3.10
C LEU A 44 -6.76 -0.59 3.46
N ASP A 45 -7.65 -0.70 2.47
CA ASP A 45 -9.10 -0.85 2.67
C ASP A 45 -9.42 -2.08 3.52
N ALA A 46 -8.84 -3.23 3.18
CA ALA A 46 -9.06 -4.47 3.93
C ALA A 46 -8.53 -4.36 5.38
N LEU A 47 -7.32 -3.81 5.56
CA LEU A 47 -6.74 -3.60 6.88
C LEU A 47 -7.56 -2.61 7.71
N LEU A 48 -8.06 -1.54 7.10
CA LEU A 48 -8.89 -0.55 7.77
C LEU A 48 -10.24 -1.15 8.20
N LEU A 49 -10.89 -1.92 7.34
CA LEU A 49 -12.13 -2.64 7.68
C LEU A 49 -11.92 -3.64 8.81
N ALA A 50 -10.87 -4.47 8.75
CA ALA A 50 -10.53 -5.41 9.82
C ALA A 50 -10.28 -4.68 11.16
N ARG A 51 -9.54 -3.57 11.09
CA ARG A 51 -9.22 -2.77 12.27
C ARG A 51 -10.45 -2.09 12.86
N LEU A 52 -11.30 -1.48 12.04
CA LEU A 52 -12.53 -0.83 12.51
C LEU A 52 -13.48 -1.84 13.13
N GLU A 53 -13.62 -3.03 12.54
CA GLU A 53 -14.45 -4.10 13.08
C GLU A 53 -14.00 -4.49 14.50
N ASN A 54 -12.69 -4.53 14.75
CA ASN A 54 -12.15 -4.96 16.05
C ASN A 54 -11.90 -3.82 17.06
N ASN A 55 -11.67 -2.59 16.62
CA ASN A 55 -11.16 -1.52 17.50
C ASN A 55 -12.05 -0.28 17.55
N TRP A 56 -13.01 -0.12 16.65
CA TRP A 56 -13.89 1.05 16.67
C TRP A 56 -14.83 1.00 17.88
N ALA A 57 -14.77 2.03 18.74
CA ALA A 57 -15.58 2.12 19.96
C ALA A 57 -17.09 2.10 19.68
N GLY A 58 -17.52 2.52 18.48
CA GLY A 58 -18.92 2.48 18.05
C GLY A 58 -19.46 1.07 17.77
N ARG A 59 -18.61 0.04 17.74
CA ARG A 59 -19.01 -1.37 17.51
C ARG A 59 -18.81 -2.20 18.79
N PRO A 60 -19.90 -2.47 19.55
CA PRO A 60 -19.86 -3.35 20.72
C PRO A 60 -19.34 -4.73 20.37
N LYS A 61 -18.70 -5.41 21.33
CA LYS A 61 -18.12 -6.76 21.12
C LYS A 61 -19.13 -7.75 20.52
N ALA A 62 -20.39 -7.71 20.96
CA ALA A 62 -21.46 -8.58 20.47
C ALA A 62 -21.86 -8.35 19.00
N GLN A 63 -21.53 -7.20 18.42
CA GLN A 63 -21.83 -6.86 17.02
C GLN A 63 -20.63 -7.12 16.09
N ARG A 64 -19.50 -7.58 16.62
CA ARG A 64 -18.31 -7.86 15.83
C ARG A 64 -18.45 -9.19 15.11
N CYS A 65 -18.09 -9.21 13.84
CA CYS A 65 -18.14 -10.40 13.01
C CYS A 65 -16.73 -10.92 12.72
N GLN A 66 -16.29 -11.95 13.47
CA GLN A 66 -14.97 -12.56 13.23
C GLN A 66 -14.80 -13.09 11.79
N PRO A 67 -15.79 -13.78 11.19
CA PRO A 67 -15.69 -14.20 9.79
C PRO A 67 -15.50 -13.04 8.81
N TRP A 68 -15.97 -11.83 9.14
CA TRP A 68 -15.73 -10.64 8.32
C TRP A 68 -14.28 -10.16 8.43
N ILE A 69 -13.72 -10.14 9.64
CA ILE A 69 -12.30 -9.84 9.88
C ILE A 69 -11.42 -10.83 9.09
N ASP A 70 -11.68 -12.13 9.24
CA ASP A 70 -10.94 -13.19 8.56
C ASP A 70 -11.01 -13.04 7.03
N ARG A 71 -12.17 -12.65 6.50
CA ARG A 71 -12.35 -12.34 5.07
C ARG A 71 -11.53 -11.13 4.62
N GLN A 72 -11.36 -10.11 5.43
CA GLN A 72 -10.51 -8.97 5.07
C GLN A 72 -9.03 -9.36 5.12
N LEU A 73 -8.61 -10.10 6.15
CA LEU A 73 -7.22 -10.56 6.26
C LEU A 73 -6.86 -11.54 5.13
N SER A 74 -7.80 -12.36 4.63
CA SER A 74 -7.55 -13.21 3.46
C SER A 74 -7.30 -12.39 2.19
N LYS A 75 -7.94 -11.22 2.03
CA LYS A 75 -7.63 -10.28 0.93
C LYS A 75 -6.22 -9.72 1.08
N VAL A 76 -5.82 -9.34 2.29
CA VAL A 76 -4.45 -8.86 2.57
C VAL A 76 -3.42 -9.91 2.15
N HIS A 77 -3.58 -11.17 2.59
CA HIS A 77 -2.68 -12.25 2.20
C HIS A 77 -2.66 -12.51 0.68
N GLY A 78 -3.84 -12.48 0.04
CA GLY A 78 -3.96 -12.61 -1.42
C GLY A 78 -3.24 -11.48 -2.16
N SER A 79 -3.39 -10.24 -1.69
CA SER A 79 -2.75 -9.07 -2.27
C SER A 79 -1.23 -9.07 -2.03
N LEU A 80 -0.74 -9.45 -0.86
CA LEU A 80 0.70 -9.59 -0.59
C LEU A 80 1.33 -10.63 -1.53
N LYS A 81 0.65 -11.76 -1.75
CA LYS A 81 1.07 -12.76 -2.74
C LYS A 81 1.12 -12.16 -4.15
N ALA A 82 0.08 -11.43 -4.57
CA ALA A 82 0.05 -10.79 -5.88
C ALA A 82 1.15 -9.73 -6.04
N MET A 83 1.41 -8.92 -5.01
CA MET A 83 2.48 -7.93 -4.97
C MET A 83 3.86 -8.61 -5.07
N SER A 84 4.11 -9.65 -4.27
CA SER A 84 5.38 -10.37 -4.32
C SER A 84 5.63 -11.01 -5.70
N GLN A 85 4.61 -11.62 -6.30
CA GLN A 85 4.69 -12.18 -7.66
C GLN A 85 4.89 -11.09 -8.73
N GLY A 86 4.18 -9.97 -8.62
CA GLY A 86 4.26 -8.86 -9.57
C GLY A 86 5.60 -8.11 -9.48
N LEU A 87 6.20 -8.02 -8.30
CA LEU A 87 7.53 -7.44 -8.10
C LEU A 87 8.60 -8.38 -8.69
N GLY A 88 8.50 -9.68 -8.40
CA GLY A 88 9.52 -10.66 -8.79
C GLY A 88 10.91 -10.23 -8.31
N GLU A 89 11.85 -10.15 -9.24
CA GLU A 89 13.23 -9.67 -9.01
C GLU A 89 13.45 -8.21 -9.42
N LYS A 90 12.38 -7.46 -9.76
CA LYS A 90 12.50 -6.06 -10.16
C LYS A 90 12.93 -5.20 -8.96
N PRO A 91 13.73 -4.13 -9.18
CA PRO A 91 14.16 -3.24 -8.11
C PRO A 91 13.05 -2.30 -7.60
N PHE A 92 11.94 -2.19 -8.35
CA PHE A 92 10.76 -1.37 -8.11
C PHE A 92 9.52 -2.06 -8.72
N CYS A 93 8.32 -1.68 -8.28
CA CYS A 93 7.05 -2.27 -8.68
C CYS A 93 6.77 -2.13 -10.19
N ALA A 94 7.08 -0.96 -10.77
CA ALA A 94 6.88 -0.66 -12.18
C ALA A 94 8.16 -0.05 -12.78
N GLY A 95 8.73 -0.71 -13.80
CA GLY A 95 9.97 -0.28 -14.43
C GLY A 95 11.21 -0.40 -13.51
N ILE A 96 12.17 0.51 -13.70
CA ILE A 96 13.48 0.50 -13.00
C ILE A 96 13.69 1.71 -12.07
N TYR A 97 12.73 2.63 -12.00
CA TYR A 97 12.78 3.83 -11.17
C TYR A 97 11.63 3.82 -10.17
N LEU A 98 11.78 4.61 -9.09
CA LEU A 98 10.71 4.82 -8.13
C LEU A 98 9.50 5.47 -8.83
N SER A 99 8.32 4.92 -8.59
CA SER A 99 7.04 5.41 -9.09
C SER A 99 6.01 5.49 -7.97
N LEU A 100 4.80 5.95 -8.29
CA LEU A 100 3.67 5.92 -7.36
C LEU A 100 3.35 4.48 -6.87
N ALA A 101 3.62 3.47 -7.69
CA ALA A 101 3.41 2.07 -7.32
C ALA A 101 4.20 1.69 -6.06
N ASP A 102 5.48 2.08 -6.01
CA ASP A 102 6.37 1.80 -4.89
C ASP A 102 5.96 2.57 -3.63
N ILE A 103 5.54 3.82 -3.80
CA ILE A 103 5.07 4.65 -2.69
C ILE A 103 3.81 4.04 -2.07
N ALA A 104 2.84 3.66 -2.89
CA ALA A 104 1.59 3.05 -2.43
C ALA A 104 1.85 1.71 -1.71
N VAL A 105 2.68 0.83 -2.30
CA VAL A 105 3.09 -0.44 -1.66
C VAL A 105 3.82 -0.19 -0.35
N GLY A 106 4.75 0.77 -0.32
CA GLY A 106 5.51 1.11 0.88
C GLY A 106 4.62 1.59 2.03
N CYS A 107 3.61 2.41 1.73
CA CYS A 107 2.60 2.86 2.69
C CYS A 107 1.73 1.70 3.18
N ALA A 108 1.28 0.81 2.28
CA ALA A 108 0.46 -0.35 2.65
C ALA A 108 1.21 -1.32 3.58
N LEU A 109 2.46 -1.66 3.25
CA LEU A 109 3.31 -2.52 4.08
C LEU A 109 3.68 -1.84 5.41
N GLY A 110 3.96 -0.54 5.39
CA GLY A 110 4.22 0.23 6.62
C GLY A 110 3.00 0.28 7.54
N TYR A 111 1.79 0.40 6.99
CA TYR A 111 0.57 0.37 7.77
C TYR A 111 0.28 -1.03 8.34
N LEU A 112 0.58 -2.09 7.58
CA LEU A 112 0.53 -3.47 8.05
C LEU A 112 1.46 -3.67 9.25
N ASP A 113 2.74 -3.28 9.12
CA ASP A 113 3.73 -3.34 10.21
C ASP A 113 3.26 -2.55 11.45
N PHE A 114 2.62 -1.39 11.25
CA PHE A 114 2.19 -0.52 12.34
C PHE A 114 0.93 -1.01 13.07
N ARG A 115 -0.09 -1.49 12.34
CA ARG A 115 -1.41 -1.79 12.92
C ARG A 115 -1.68 -3.26 13.15
N PHE A 116 -0.90 -4.15 12.52
CA PHE A 116 -1.02 -5.60 12.61
C PHE A 116 0.37 -6.26 12.79
N PRO A 117 1.14 -5.88 13.83
CA PRO A 117 2.47 -6.44 14.07
C PRO A 117 2.46 -7.97 14.31
N GLU A 118 1.30 -8.55 14.61
CA GLU A 118 1.09 -9.99 14.71
C GLU A 118 1.18 -10.74 13.36
N ILE A 119 1.08 -10.02 12.24
CA ILE A 119 1.20 -10.60 10.89
C ILE A 119 2.66 -10.51 10.43
N ASP A 120 3.42 -11.58 10.66
CA ASP A 120 4.81 -11.68 10.20
C ASP A 120 4.89 -11.98 8.69
N TRP A 121 4.65 -10.97 7.86
CA TRP A 121 4.61 -11.11 6.41
C TRP A 121 5.99 -11.23 5.75
N ARG A 122 7.06 -10.75 6.41
CA ARG A 122 8.39 -10.61 5.82
C ARG A 122 9.02 -11.95 5.40
N PRO A 123 8.96 -13.03 6.21
CA PRO A 123 9.53 -14.33 5.82
C PRO A 123 8.88 -14.92 4.56
N GLY A 124 7.58 -14.68 4.36
CA GLY A 124 6.84 -15.17 3.19
C GLY A 124 7.12 -14.40 1.91
N TYR A 125 7.59 -13.15 2.01
CA TYR A 125 7.73 -12.23 0.89
C TYR A 125 9.05 -11.44 0.95
N SER A 126 10.18 -12.15 0.88
CA SER A 126 11.52 -11.57 1.03
C SER A 126 11.84 -10.45 0.04
N ASN A 127 11.29 -10.49 -1.18
CA ASN A 127 11.44 -9.43 -2.17
C ASN A 127 10.70 -8.14 -1.78
N LEU A 128 9.48 -8.25 -1.24
CA LEU A 128 8.75 -7.12 -0.66
C LEU A 128 9.46 -6.58 0.59
N ALA A 129 10.02 -7.44 1.43
CA ALA A 129 10.79 -7.02 2.61
C ALA A 129 12.01 -6.17 2.20
N LYS A 130 12.77 -6.61 1.18
CA LYS A 130 13.88 -5.86 0.61
C LYS A 130 13.44 -4.52 0.02
N LEU A 131 12.34 -4.49 -0.74
CA LEU A 131 11.77 -3.24 -1.25
C LEU A 131 11.40 -2.30 -0.11
N GLN A 132 10.73 -2.80 0.93
CA GLN A 132 10.32 -2.01 2.08
C GLN A 132 11.52 -1.41 2.82
N GLU A 133 12.56 -2.19 3.08
CA GLU A 133 13.80 -1.69 3.71
C GLU A 133 14.43 -0.55 2.90
N LYS A 134 14.51 -0.71 1.57
CA LYS A 134 15.00 0.32 0.66
C LYS A 134 14.13 1.59 0.71
N LEU A 135 12.81 1.44 0.75
CA LEU A 135 11.88 2.59 0.82
C LEU A 135 11.97 3.32 2.16
N MET A 136 12.10 2.60 3.28
CA MET A 136 12.21 3.18 4.63
C MET A 136 13.47 4.00 4.86
N GLN A 137 14.49 3.86 4.00
CA GLN A 137 15.70 4.69 4.04
C GLN A 137 15.53 6.06 3.35
N ARG A 138 14.43 6.27 2.60
CA ARG A 138 14.17 7.55 1.93
C ARG A 138 13.66 8.57 2.93
N GLN A 139 14.17 9.80 2.84
CA GLN A 139 13.76 10.92 3.70
C GLN A 139 12.24 11.12 3.73
N SER A 140 11.58 11.00 2.57
CA SER A 140 10.13 11.11 2.45
C SER A 140 9.36 10.10 3.33
N PHE A 141 9.87 8.87 3.49
CA PHE A 141 9.27 7.85 4.36
C PHE A 141 9.68 8.00 5.82
N ILE A 142 10.91 8.45 6.09
CA ILE A 142 11.41 8.72 7.44
C ILE A 142 10.54 9.80 8.10
N ASP A 143 10.26 10.88 7.38
CA ASP A 143 9.53 12.04 7.89
C ASP A 143 8.02 11.81 7.99
N SER A 144 7.50 10.76 7.35
CA SER A 144 6.06 10.47 7.27
C SER A 144 5.66 9.20 8.03
N LYS A 145 6.46 8.75 9.00
CA LYS A 145 6.10 7.57 9.81
C LYS A 145 4.80 7.82 10.58
N PRO A 146 3.90 6.83 10.65
CA PRO A 146 2.66 6.98 11.38
C PRO A 146 2.94 7.11 12.89
N ALA A 147 2.18 7.99 13.54
CA ALA A 147 2.23 8.24 14.99
C ALA A 147 1.17 7.43 15.75
#